data_AF-A0A956TWJ7-F1
#
_entry.id   AF-A0A956TWJ7-F1
#
_cell.length_a   1.000
_cell.length_b   1.000
_cell.length_c   1.000
_cell.angle_alpha   90.00
_cell.angle_beta   90.00
_cell.angle_gamma   90.00
#
_symmetry.space_group_name_H-M   'P 1'
#
loop_
_entity.id
_entity.type
_entity.pdbx_description
1 polymer ?
#
loop_
_entity_poly.entity_id
_entity_poly.type
_entity_poly.pdbx_seq_one_letter_code
_entity_poly.pdbx_strand_id
1 'polypeptide(L)'
;TVVWVYYEGNDLARLYDDYARERVLLSDLKTEWHTPELHRYMTPDYRQHYFDRIRRFGPELEVVRQQAFKHLLRRKTEFKQRHHEDPMAALSLLNMRVAIKHAFNRPSKAYRPLPQKTRTRLLKRFGQVLAEARGQAEAHGSRMVFVYIPGQPTFERRGPYPLYEQVLAEARQAGLPVVDLYAELSSRMNPLGYYTRHLNTQGYRLAADLIHQATMTTAANQPGRPNE
;
A
#
# COMPACT_ATOMS: atom_id res chain seq x y z
N THR A 1 3.04 5.19 18.34
CA THR A 1 2.35 4.15 17.55
C THR A 1 2.87 4.18 16.13
N VAL A 2 3.18 3.01 15.58
CA VAL A 2 3.54 2.79 14.19
C VAL A 2 2.34 2.16 13.48
N VAL A 3 2.02 2.63 12.29
CA VAL A 3 0.93 2.09 11.46
C VAL A 3 1.55 1.37 10.28
N TRP A 4 1.34 0.06 10.19
CA TRP A 4 1.71 -0.74 9.04
C TRP A 4 0.53 -0.79 8.07
N VAL A 5 0.62 -0.03 6.99
CA VAL A 5 -0.45 0.02 5.98
C VAL A 5 -0.17 -1.02 4.90
N TYR A 6 -1.03 -2.02 4.82
CA TYR A 6 -1.03 -3.01 3.75
C TYR A 6 -2.11 -2.68 2.73
N TYR A 7 -1.68 -2.22 1.56
CA TYR A 7 -2.57 -2.08 0.41
C TYR A 7 -2.77 -3.44 -0.24
N GLU A 8 -4.01 -3.75 -0.56
CA GLU A 8 -4.38 -4.99 -1.22
C GLU A 8 -3.50 -5.30 -2.44
N GLY A 9 -2.98 -6.53 -2.49
CA GLY A 9 -2.10 -7.00 -3.57
C GLY A 9 -0.64 -6.56 -3.45
N ASN A 10 -0.31 -5.64 -2.53
CA ASN A 10 1.06 -5.25 -2.28
C ASN A 10 1.89 -6.45 -1.78
N ASP A 11 3.18 -6.47 -2.12
CA ASP A 11 4.21 -7.39 -1.61
C ASP A 11 4.06 -8.89 -1.94
N LEU A 12 2.84 -9.44 -2.01
CA LEU A 12 2.56 -10.89 -2.06
C LEU A 12 1.96 -11.37 -3.37
N ALA A 13 1.23 -10.51 -4.08
CA ALA A 13 0.65 -10.87 -5.36
C ALA A 13 0.29 -9.62 -6.16
N ARG A 14 1.12 -9.25 -7.14
CA ARG A 14 0.73 -8.25 -8.14
C ARG A 14 -0.19 -8.92 -9.15
N LEU A 15 -1.49 -8.71 -8.99
CA LEU A 15 -2.49 -9.16 -9.96
C LEU A 15 -2.65 -8.12 -11.04
N TYR A 16 -1.76 -8.26 -12.02
CA TYR A 16 -1.70 -7.50 -13.26
C TYR A 16 -1.51 -6.01 -13.08
N ASP A 17 -0.48 -5.52 -13.77
CA ASP A 17 -0.50 -4.19 -14.34
C ASP A 17 -1.05 -4.35 -15.75
N ASP A 18 -2.19 -3.72 -16.06
CA ASP A 18 -2.77 -3.68 -17.42
C ASP A 18 -1.78 -3.09 -18.46
N TYR A 19 -0.64 -2.56 -18.01
CA TYR A 19 0.39 -1.94 -18.83
C TYR A 19 1.61 -2.83 -19.15
N ALA A 20 1.73 -4.04 -18.59
CA ALA A 20 2.92 -4.88 -18.79
C ALA A 20 2.58 -6.25 -19.41
N ARG A 21 3.15 -6.49 -20.60
CA ARG A 21 3.18 -7.80 -21.30
C ARG A 21 3.50 -8.94 -20.33
N GLU A 22 2.65 -9.97 -20.29
CA GLU A 22 2.84 -11.40 -19.92
C GLU A 22 3.79 -11.85 -18.80
N ARG A 23 4.40 -10.94 -18.06
CA ARG A 23 5.22 -11.29 -16.90
C ARG A 23 4.31 -11.26 -15.70
N VAL A 24 4.14 -12.44 -15.08
CA VAL A 24 3.83 -12.52 -13.65
C VAL A 24 4.91 -11.69 -12.97
N LEU A 25 4.59 -10.43 -12.66
CA LEU A 25 5.49 -9.60 -11.86
C LEU A 25 5.62 -10.35 -10.55
N LEU A 26 6.84 -10.84 -10.31
CA LEU A 26 7.19 -11.47 -9.05
C LEU A 26 6.78 -10.49 -7.96
N SER A 27 6.13 -10.99 -6.91
CA SER A 27 5.70 -10.14 -5.81
C SER A 27 6.90 -9.35 -5.28
N ASP A 28 6.69 -8.09 -4.88
CA ASP A 28 7.80 -7.21 -4.49
C ASP A 28 8.63 -7.86 -3.38
N LEU A 29 7.98 -8.50 -2.39
CA LEU A 29 8.65 -9.28 -1.36
C LEU A 29 9.48 -10.43 -1.91
N LYS A 30 9.07 -11.10 -2.99
CA LYS A 30 9.89 -12.18 -3.59
C LYS A 30 11.21 -11.63 -4.12
N THR A 31 11.17 -10.44 -4.72
CA THR A 31 12.34 -9.75 -5.29
C THR A 31 13.20 -9.17 -4.18
N GLU A 32 12.58 -8.44 -3.25
CA GLU A 32 13.23 -7.77 -2.12
C GLU A 32 13.78 -8.74 -1.08
N TRP A 33 13.25 -9.97 -0.98
CA TRP A 33 13.80 -10.98 -0.08
C TRP A 33 15.28 -11.29 -0.34
N HIS A 34 15.75 -11.04 -1.55
CA HIS A 34 17.14 -11.31 -1.93
C HIS A 34 17.99 -10.04 -1.94
N THR A 35 17.45 -8.88 -1.54
CA THR A 35 18.21 -7.64 -1.50
C THR A 35 18.94 -7.50 -0.17
N PRO A 36 20.22 -7.07 -0.17
CA PRO A 36 20.97 -6.82 1.05
C PRO A 36 20.27 -5.82 1.97
N GLU A 37 19.50 -4.89 1.41
CA GLU A 37 18.77 -3.85 2.13
C GLU A 37 17.74 -4.47 3.08
N LEU A 38 16.87 -5.36 2.60
CA LEU A 38 15.86 -5.99 3.46
C LEU A 38 16.54 -6.80 4.58
N HIS A 39 17.59 -7.54 4.25
CA HIS A 39 18.35 -8.30 5.24
C HIS A 39 18.93 -7.42 6.35
N ARG A 40 19.39 -6.20 6.05
CA ARG A 40 19.82 -5.25 7.07
C ARG A 40 18.66 -4.86 7.99
N TYR A 41 17.48 -4.56 7.46
CA TYR A 41 16.32 -4.29 8.32
C TYR A 41 15.87 -5.49 9.15
N MET A 42 16.29 -6.71 8.80
CA MET A 42 15.98 -7.91 9.58
C MET A 42 17.01 -8.22 10.66
N THR A 43 18.08 -7.43 10.79
CA THR A 43 19.03 -7.59 11.90
C THR A 43 18.67 -6.64 13.05
N PRO A 44 18.62 -7.12 14.31
CA PRO A 44 18.17 -6.31 15.45
C PRO A 44 18.94 -5.00 15.66
N ASP A 45 20.23 -4.96 15.32
CA ASP A 45 21.10 -3.81 15.57
C ASP A 45 21.08 -2.76 14.46
N TYR A 46 20.42 -3.04 13.34
CA TYR A 46 20.40 -2.11 12.22
C TYR A 46 19.45 -0.95 12.47
N ARG A 47 19.99 0.27 12.39
CA ARG A 47 19.21 1.50 12.45
C ARG A 47 19.34 2.24 11.14
N GLN A 48 18.21 2.58 10.53
CA GLN A 48 18.20 3.32 9.26
C GLN A 48 18.72 4.76 9.42
N HIS A 49 18.80 5.27 10.65
CA HIS A 49 19.13 6.67 10.95
C HIS A 49 18.32 7.63 10.07
N TYR A 50 17.02 7.33 9.87
CA TYR A 50 16.19 8.01 8.86
C TYR A 50 16.12 9.52 9.09
N PHE A 51 16.02 9.96 10.35
CA PHE A 51 16.07 11.39 10.70
C PHE A 51 17.42 12.02 10.38
N ASP A 52 18.53 11.33 10.64
CA ASP A 52 19.87 11.83 10.30
C ASP A 52 20.05 11.89 8.77
N ARG A 53 19.51 10.91 8.05
CA ARG A 53 19.45 10.92 6.58
C ARG A 53 18.58 12.04 6.03
N ILE A 54 17.40 12.29 6.60
CA ILE A 54 16.57 13.44 6.21
C ILE A 54 17.32 14.73 6.48
N ARG A 55 17.98 14.88 7.63
CA ARG A 55 18.76 16.09 7.92
C ARG A 55 19.92 16.27 6.96
N ARG A 56 20.61 15.17 6.63
CA ARG A 56 21.76 15.17 5.72
C ARG A 56 21.38 15.43 4.27
N PHE A 57 20.36 14.74 3.76
CA PHE A 57 19.99 14.73 2.34
C PHE A 57 18.76 15.59 2.03
N GLY A 58 18.03 16.06 3.04
CA GLY A 58 16.81 16.87 2.88
C GLY A 58 17.03 18.10 2.01
N PRO A 59 18.10 18.90 2.20
CA PRO A 59 18.39 20.04 1.34
C PRO A 59 18.61 19.63 -0.13
N GLU A 60 19.35 18.55 -0.38
CA GLU A 60 19.65 18.05 -1.72
C GLU A 60 18.38 17.51 -2.41
N LEU A 61 17.57 16.75 -1.68
CA LEU A 61 16.28 16.24 -2.15
C LEU A 61 15.32 17.38 -2.48
N GLU A 62 15.35 18.48 -1.71
CA GLU A 62 14.52 19.66 -1.99
C GLU A 62 14.95 20.35 -3.28
N VAL A 63 16.25 20.44 -3.57
CA VAL A 63 16.75 20.95 -4.86
C VAL A 63 16.26 20.08 -6.01
N VAL A 64 16.40 18.76 -5.91
CA VAL A 64 15.92 17.81 -6.92
C VAL A 64 14.40 17.94 -7.11
N ARG A 65 13.65 18.07 -6.01
CA ARG A 65 12.19 18.25 -6.04
C ARG A 65 11.81 19.55 -6.75
N GLN A 66 12.48 20.65 -6.46
CA GLN A 66 12.25 21.94 -7.11
C GLN A 66 12.57 21.89 -8.61
N GLN A 67 13.66 21.22 -9.00
CA GLN A 67 14.01 21.01 -10.40
C GLN A 67 12.96 20.17 -11.14
N ALA A 68 12.52 19.06 -10.53
CA ALA A 68 11.46 18.21 -11.09
C ALA A 68 10.14 18.98 -11.23
N PHE A 69 9.79 19.80 -10.24
CA PHE A 69 8.59 20.64 -10.27
C PHE A 69 8.66 21.72 -11.37
N LYS A 70 9.80 22.39 -11.52
CA LYS A 70 10.05 23.33 -12.63
C LYS A 70 9.91 22.64 -13.99
N HIS A 71 10.45 21.43 -14.14
CA HIS A 71 10.29 20.63 -15.36
C HIS A 71 8.83 20.27 -15.66
N LEU A 72 8.06 19.88 -14.64
CA LEU A 72 6.62 19.60 -14.78
C LEU A 72 5.83 20.84 -15.19
N LEU A 73 6.10 22.00 -14.57
CA LEU A 73 5.47 23.27 -14.94
C LEU A 73 5.79 23.66 -16.38
N ARG A 74 7.07 23.57 -16.78
CA ARG A 74 7.49 23.85 -18.16
C ARG A 74 6.77 22.94 -19.16
N ARG A 75 6.70 21.63 -18.89
CA ARG A 75 5.95 20.69 -19.74
C ARG A 75 4.46 21.03 -19.83
N LYS A 76 3.84 21.45 -18.72
CA LYS A 76 2.44 21.87 -18.71
C LYS A 76 2.22 23.12 -19.57
N THR A 77 3.14 24.09 -19.51
CA THR A 77 3.10 25.30 -20.33
C THR A 77 3.34 25.00 -21.81
N GLU A 78 4.35 24.20 -22.14
CA GLU A 78 4.61 23.74 -23.51
C GLU A 78 3.42 22.97 -24.08
N PHE A 79 2.77 22.13 -23.28
CA PHE A 79 1.55 21.42 -23.68
C PHE A 79 0.40 22.38 -23.97
N LYS A 80 0.15 23.37 -23.10
CA LYS A 80 -0.87 24.41 -23.34
C LYS A 80 -0.58 25.23 -24.60
N GLN A 81 0.68 25.56 -24.84
CA GLN A 81 1.09 26.33 -26.02
C GLN A 81 0.94 25.53 -27.32
N ARG A 82 1.27 24.23 -27.31
CA ARG A 82 1.10 23.36 -28.49
C ARG A 82 -0.35 23.01 -28.80
N HIS A 83 -1.26 23.19 -27.84
CA HIS A 83 -2.67 22.84 -27.97
C HIS A 83 -3.59 24.05 -27.74
N HIS A 84 -3.16 25.23 -28.20
CA HIS A 84 -3.82 26.53 -27.97
C HIS A 84 -5.28 26.61 -28.45
N GLU A 85 -5.73 25.74 -29.36
CA GLU A 85 -7.08 25.82 -29.93
C GLU A 85 -8.14 25.03 -29.14
N ASP A 86 -7.78 23.92 -28.47
CA ASP A 86 -8.65 23.26 -27.49
C ASP A 86 -7.86 22.24 -26.63
N PRO A 87 -7.31 22.66 -25.47
CA PRO A 87 -6.59 21.76 -24.56
C PRO A 87 -7.47 20.66 -23.97
N MET A 88 -8.80 20.83 -23.97
CA MET A 88 -9.75 19.81 -23.52
C MET A 88 -9.99 18.75 -24.60
N ALA A 89 -9.95 19.11 -25.89
CA ALA A 89 -9.99 18.15 -26.99
C ALA A 89 -8.74 17.25 -27.04
N ALA A 90 -7.55 17.80 -26.76
CA ALA A 90 -6.32 17.01 -26.70
C ALA A 90 -6.30 16.03 -25.50
N LEU A 91 -6.76 16.48 -24.32
CA LEU A 91 -6.93 15.61 -23.15
C LEU A 91 -8.04 14.57 -23.37
N SER A 92 -9.14 14.98 -24.01
CA SER A 92 -10.26 14.12 -24.41
C SER A 92 -9.78 13.02 -25.35
N LEU A 93 -9.00 13.34 -26.39
CA LEU A 93 -8.43 12.35 -27.31
C LEU A 93 -7.43 11.41 -26.63
N LEU A 94 -6.62 11.91 -25.69
CA LEU A 94 -5.73 11.07 -24.89
C LEU A 94 -6.53 10.11 -24.00
N ASN A 95 -7.54 10.62 -23.30
CA ASN A 95 -8.44 9.83 -22.45
C ASN A 95 -9.28 8.86 -23.27
N MET A 96 -9.72 9.23 -24.47
CA MET A 96 -10.46 8.40 -25.41
C MET A 96 -9.57 7.30 -25.98
N ARG A 97 -8.30 7.58 -26.30
CA ARG A 97 -7.33 6.55 -26.70
C ARG A 97 -7.03 5.57 -25.57
N VAL A 98 -6.92 6.07 -24.34
CA VAL A 98 -6.79 5.24 -23.14
C VAL A 98 -8.06 4.39 -22.95
N ALA A 99 -9.25 4.97 -23.05
CA ALA A 99 -10.53 4.28 -22.93
C ALA A 99 -10.77 3.24 -24.02
N ILE A 100 -10.47 3.54 -25.29
CA ILE A 100 -10.51 2.60 -26.42
C ILE A 100 -9.49 1.48 -26.20
N LYS A 101 -8.27 1.79 -25.76
CA LYS A 101 -7.29 0.77 -25.39
C LYS A 101 -7.82 -0.13 -24.25
N HIS A 102 -8.51 0.43 -23.26
CA HIS A 102 -9.16 -0.36 -22.19
C HIS A 102 -10.39 -1.15 -22.66
N ALA A 103 -11.12 -0.68 -23.68
CA ALA A 103 -12.31 -1.35 -24.22
C ALA A 103 -11.92 -2.53 -25.15
N PHE A 104 -10.86 -2.37 -25.95
CA PHE A 104 -10.45 -3.36 -26.94
C PHE A 104 -9.33 -4.32 -26.48
N ASN A 105 -8.55 -3.98 -25.43
CA ASN A 105 -7.59 -4.90 -24.80
C ASN A 105 -8.11 -5.51 -23.49
N ARG A 106 -9.36 -5.95 -23.44
CA ARG A 106 -9.81 -6.88 -22.38
C ARG A 106 -9.76 -8.33 -22.87
N PRO A 107 -8.59 -8.99 -22.98
CA PRO A 107 -8.58 -10.34 -22.48
C PRO A 107 -8.77 -10.18 -20.96
N SER A 108 -9.92 -10.60 -20.43
CA SER A 108 -10.01 -10.91 -19.02
C SER A 108 -9.02 -12.05 -18.75
N LYS A 109 -7.73 -11.74 -18.61
CA LYS A 109 -6.74 -12.72 -18.21
C LYS A 109 -7.09 -13.05 -16.77
N ALA A 110 -7.86 -14.13 -16.64
CA ALA A 110 -8.26 -14.67 -15.35
C ALA A 110 -7.05 -14.70 -14.44
N TYR A 111 -7.24 -14.25 -13.20
CA TYR A 111 -6.28 -14.42 -12.13
C TYR A 111 -5.66 -15.82 -12.22
N ARG A 112 -4.36 -15.88 -12.47
CA ARG A 112 -3.62 -17.13 -12.34
C ARG A 112 -3.03 -17.15 -10.94
N PRO A 113 -3.57 -17.96 -10.02
CA PRO A 113 -3.01 -18.05 -8.68
C PRO A 113 -1.54 -18.46 -8.74
N LEU A 114 -0.74 -17.89 -7.84
CA LEU A 114 0.60 -18.39 -7.60
C LEU A 114 0.52 -19.87 -7.17
N PRO A 115 1.49 -20.71 -7.59
CA PRO A 115 1.60 -22.08 -7.09
C PRO A 115 1.52 -22.12 -5.56
N GLN A 116 0.77 -23.06 -5.00
CA GLN A 116 0.51 -23.14 -3.56
C GLN A 116 1.80 -23.05 -2.73
N LYS A 117 2.83 -23.81 -3.12
CA LYS A 117 4.15 -23.80 -2.47
C LYS A 117 4.80 -22.42 -2.47
N THR A 118 4.73 -21.68 -3.57
CA THR A 118 5.27 -20.32 -3.67
C THR A 118 4.51 -19.36 -2.75
N ARG A 119 3.18 -19.44 -2.78
CA ARG A 119 2.30 -18.64 -1.93
C ARG A 119 2.54 -18.89 -0.44
N THR A 120 2.61 -20.14 0.00
CA THR A 120 2.94 -20.48 1.40
C THR A 120 4.30 -19.94 1.80
N ARG A 121 5.32 -20.02 0.92
CA ARG A 121 6.65 -19.46 1.21
C ARG A 121 6.61 -17.94 1.34
N LEU A 122 5.83 -17.25 0.51
CA LEU A 122 5.70 -15.79 0.56
C LEU A 122 4.95 -15.33 1.82
N LEU A 123 3.83 -15.98 2.16
CA LEU A 123 3.09 -15.69 3.39
C LEU A 123 3.97 -15.88 4.63
N LYS A 124 4.72 -16.98 4.71
CA LYS A 124 5.66 -17.20 5.81
C LYS A 124 6.71 -16.08 5.92
N ARG A 125 7.26 -15.62 4.79
CA ARG A 125 8.23 -14.51 4.76
C ARG A 125 7.59 -13.20 5.19
N PHE A 126 6.35 -12.97 4.78
CA PHE A 126 5.58 -11.79 5.18
C PHE A 126 5.36 -11.77 6.69
N GLY A 127 4.91 -12.88 7.28
CA GLY A 127 4.78 -13.01 8.74
C GLY A 127 6.09 -12.76 9.47
N GLN A 128 7.23 -13.24 8.93
CA GLN A 128 8.57 -12.96 9.49
C GLN A 128 8.91 -11.46 9.49
N VAL A 129 8.63 -10.75 8.37
CA VAL A 129 8.84 -9.30 8.28
C VAL A 129 7.96 -8.55 9.28
N LEU A 130 6.68 -8.94 9.42
CA LEU A 130 5.77 -8.32 10.37
C LEU A 130 6.20 -8.52 11.82
N ALA A 131 6.66 -9.73 12.17
CA ALA A 131 7.14 -10.03 13.51
C ALA A 131 8.39 -9.22 13.87
N GLU A 132 9.34 -9.10 12.93
CA GLU A 132 10.56 -8.31 13.12
C GLU A 132 10.26 -6.81 13.24
N ALA A 133 9.41 -6.29 12.35
CA ALA A 133 8.97 -4.89 12.40
C ALA A 133 8.25 -4.55 13.72
N ARG A 134 7.42 -5.47 14.23
CA ARG A 134 6.79 -5.32 15.55
C ARG A 134 7.85 -5.26 16.65
N GLY A 135 8.81 -6.20 16.67
CA GLY A 135 9.88 -6.25 17.66
C GLY A 135 10.70 -4.96 17.70
N GLN A 136 11.03 -4.40 16.53
CA GLN A 136 11.73 -3.12 16.45
C GLN A 136 10.88 -1.95 16.96
N ALA A 137 9.60 -1.88 16.58
CA ALA A 137 8.71 -0.85 17.11
C ALA A 137 8.63 -0.89 18.64
N GLU A 138 8.50 -2.09 19.23
CA GLU A 138 8.43 -2.31 20.67
C GLU A 138 9.73 -1.96 21.39
N ALA A 139 10.88 -2.31 20.82
CA ALA A 139 12.20 -1.92 21.33
C ALA A 139 12.36 -0.39 21.40
N HIS A 140 11.61 0.36 20.58
CA HIS A 140 11.55 1.82 20.60
C HIS A 140 10.37 2.38 21.40
N GLY A 141 9.76 1.57 22.28
CA GLY A 141 8.63 1.99 23.12
C GLY A 141 7.35 2.30 22.34
N SER A 142 7.30 1.91 21.07
CA SER A 142 6.14 2.09 20.20
C SER A 142 5.34 0.79 20.07
N ARG A 143 4.03 0.92 19.88
CA ARG A 143 3.17 -0.18 19.45
C ARG A 143 2.98 -0.12 17.94
N MET A 144 2.85 -1.26 17.30
CA MET A 144 2.53 -1.35 15.87
C MET A 144 1.10 -1.84 15.66
N VAL A 145 0.36 -1.23 14.73
CA VAL A 145 -0.98 -1.65 14.30
C VAL A 145 -0.92 -1.98 12.82
N PHE A 146 -1.53 -3.09 12.42
CA PHE A 146 -1.65 -3.50 11.02
C PHE A 146 -2.98 -3.00 10.44
N VAL A 147 -2.94 -2.34 9.29
CA VAL A 147 -4.12 -1.77 8.62
C VAL A 147 -4.22 -2.36 7.22
N TYR A 148 -5.27 -3.13 6.98
CA TYR A 148 -5.59 -3.65 5.65
C TYR A 148 -6.46 -2.66 4.89
N ILE A 149 -6.01 -2.21 3.72
CA ILE A 149 -6.76 -1.29 2.85
C ILE A 149 -7.15 -2.02 1.55
N PRO A 150 -8.45 -2.30 1.33
CA PRO A 150 -8.93 -2.91 0.10
C PRO A 150 -8.87 -1.93 -1.08
N GLY A 151 -8.64 -2.49 -2.27
CA GLY A 151 -8.75 -1.75 -3.52
C GLY A 151 -10.22 -1.52 -3.90
N GLN A 152 -10.50 -0.42 -4.63
CA GLN A 152 -11.82 -0.21 -5.24
C GLN A 152 -12.30 -1.43 -6.07
N PRO A 153 -11.46 -2.11 -6.88
CA PRO A 153 -11.89 -3.25 -7.68
C PRO A 153 -12.47 -4.43 -6.88
N THR A 154 -12.16 -4.55 -5.59
CA THR A 154 -12.67 -5.60 -4.70
C THR A 154 -14.17 -5.49 -4.51
N PHE A 155 -14.67 -4.27 -4.37
CA PHE A 155 -16.11 -4.01 -4.24
C PHE A 155 -16.84 -4.08 -5.59
N GLU A 156 -16.16 -3.73 -6.69
CA GLU A 156 -16.72 -3.89 -8.05
C GLU A 156 -16.91 -5.37 -8.42
N ARG A 157 -15.99 -6.24 -7.98
CA ARG A 157 -16.02 -7.69 -8.24
C ARG A 157 -16.85 -8.49 -7.21
N ARG A 158 -17.35 -7.80 -6.16
CA ARG A 158 -18.17 -8.39 -5.09
C ARG A 158 -17.50 -9.55 -4.34
N GLY A 159 -16.22 -9.41 -4.00
CA GLY A 159 -15.55 -10.41 -3.18
C GLY A 159 -14.14 -9.99 -2.77
N PRO A 160 -13.58 -10.58 -1.71
CA PRO A 160 -12.28 -10.20 -1.19
C PRO A 160 -11.18 -10.56 -2.19
N TYR A 161 -10.08 -9.82 -2.12
CA TYR A 161 -8.92 -10.10 -2.95
C TYR A 161 -8.28 -11.44 -2.60
N PRO A 162 -7.66 -12.13 -3.56
CA PRO A 162 -6.94 -13.36 -3.27
C PRO A 162 -5.88 -13.14 -2.18
N LEU A 163 -5.88 -14.02 -1.18
CA LEU A 163 -5.01 -13.94 0.01
C LEU A 163 -5.43 -13.00 1.12
N TYR A 164 -6.58 -12.33 1.01
CA TYR A 164 -7.14 -11.49 2.05
C TYR A 164 -7.09 -12.16 3.46
N GLU A 165 -7.71 -13.33 3.61
CA GLU A 165 -7.76 -14.04 4.90
C GLU A 165 -6.37 -14.43 5.40
N GLN A 166 -5.50 -14.90 4.49
CA GLN A 166 -4.15 -15.31 4.83
C GLN A 166 -3.29 -14.13 5.30
N VAL A 167 -3.41 -12.96 4.67
CA VAL A 167 -2.70 -11.75 5.08
C VAL A 167 -3.12 -11.32 6.49
N LEU A 168 -4.42 -11.28 6.76
CA LEU A 168 -4.91 -10.94 8.10
C LEU A 168 -4.48 -11.98 9.14
N ALA A 169 -4.46 -13.27 8.78
CA ALA A 169 -3.97 -14.33 9.65
C ALA A 169 -2.49 -14.16 10.01
N GLU A 170 -1.62 -13.86 9.04
CA GLU A 170 -0.19 -13.60 9.30
C GLU A 170 0.00 -12.38 10.22
N ALA A 171 -0.76 -11.30 10.03
CA ALA A 171 -0.71 -10.13 10.90
C ALA A 171 -1.15 -10.44 12.34
N ARG A 172 -2.24 -11.20 12.51
CA ARG A 172 -2.70 -11.65 13.84
C ARG A 172 -1.70 -12.58 14.51
N GLN A 173 -1.12 -13.53 13.76
CA GLN A 173 -0.08 -14.44 14.26
C GLN A 173 1.19 -13.70 14.67
N ALA A 174 1.53 -12.60 13.99
CA ALA A 174 2.61 -11.71 14.39
C ALA A 174 2.31 -10.90 15.66
N GLY A 175 1.11 -11.04 16.26
CA GLY A 175 0.70 -10.34 17.48
C GLY A 175 0.27 -8.89 17.26
N LEU A 176 -0.07 -8.51 16.03
CA LEU A 176 -0.46 -7.14 15.69
C LEU A 176 -1.97 -6.95 15.88
N PRO A 177 -2.41 -5.84 16.50
CA PRO A 177 -3.78 -5.36 16.34
C PRO A 177 -4.08 -5.12 14.86
N VAL A 178 -5.22 -5.62 14.39
CA VAL A 178 -5.62 -5.55 12.98
C VAL A 178 -6.81 -4.61 12.82
N VAL A 179 -6.65 -3.61 11.95
CA VAL A 179 -7.72 -2.79 11.40
C VAL A 179 -8.06 -3.33 10.02
N ASP A 180 -9.27 -3.83 9.86
CA ASP A 180 -9.76 -4.48 8.66
C ASP A 180 -10.78 -3.59 7.94
N LEU A 181 -10.27 -2.76 7.03
CA LEU A 181 -11.14 -1.82 6.32
C LEU A 181 -12.02 -2.52 5.28
N TYR A 182 -11.67 -3.74 4.84
CA TYR A 182 -12.53 -4.51 3.94
C TYR A 182 -13.77 -5.00 4.66
N ALA A 183 -13.63 -5.62 5.83
CA ALA A 183 -14.78 -6.03 6.63
C ALA A 183 -15.70 -4.85 6.95
N GLU A 184 -15.12 -3.72 7.38
CA GLU A 184 -15.87 -2.51 7.68
C GLU A 184 -16.65 -2.01 6.45
N LEU A 185 -15.97 -1.77 5.33
CA LEU A 185 -16.61 -1.21 4.15
C LEU A 185 -17.63 -2.18 3.53
N SER A 186 -17.37 -3.49 3.57
CA SER A 186 -18.29 -4.52 3.06
C SER A 186 -19.62 -4.56 3.81
N SER A 187 -19.64 -4.13 5.08
CA SER A 187 -20.87 -4.05 5.88
C SER A 187 -21.75 -2.84 5.52
N ARG A 188 -21.22 -1.88 4.74
CA ARG A 188 -21.92 -0.64 4.40
C ARG A 188 -22.79 -0.83 3.14
N MET A 189 -23.90 -0.10 3.10
CA MET A 189 -24.83 -0.12 1.96
C MET A 189 -24.18 0.33 0.63
N ASN A 190 -23.25 1.28 0.70
CA ASN A 190 -22.51 1.78 -0.47
C ASN A 190 -21.00 1.87 -0.19
N PRO A 191 -20.25 0.75 -0.33
CA PRO A 191 -18.81 0.73 -0.13
C PRO A 191 -18.06 1.58 -1.17
N LEU A 192 -18.57 1.62 -2.41
CA LEU A 192 -17.97 2.39 -3.51
C LEU A 192 -18.03 3.91 -3.28
N GLY A 193 -18.97 4.39 -2.46
CA GLY A 193 -19.05 5.79 -2.04
C GLY A 193 -17.82 6.30 -1.28
N TYR A 194 -16.94 5.40 -0.81
CA TYR A 194 -15.69 5.74 -0.14
C TYR A 194 -14.49 5.86 -1.08
N TYR A 195 -14.71 5.73 -2.40
CA TYR A 195 -13.65 5.71 -3.41
C TYR A 195 -13.83 6.77 -4.50
N THR A 196 -12.72 7.13 -5.15
CA THR A 196 -12.70 7.74 -6.48
C THR A 196 -11.82 6.90 -7.43
N ARG A 197 -10.57 6.69 -7.00
CA ARG A 197 -9.60 5.71 -7.52
C ARG A 197 -8.83 5.08 -6.36
N HIS A 198 -8.58 5.89 -5.34
CA HIS A 198 -8.17 5.50 -3.99
C HIS A 198 -9.31 5.85 -3.03
N LEU A 199 -9.12 5.60 -1.73
CA LEU A 199 -10.04 6.14 -0.72
C LEU A 199 -10.20 7.66 -0.93
N ASN A 200 -11.43 8.15 -0.86
CA ASN A 200 -11.70 9.57 -0.83
C ASN A 200 -11.57 10.11 0.60
N THR A 201 -11.88 11.38 0.82
CA THR A 201 -11.79 12.00 2.15
C THR A 201 -12.61 11.26 3.21
N GLN A 202 -13.81 10.76 2.88
CA GLN A 202 -14.63 10.00 3.82
C GLN A 202 -14.01 8.63 4.11
N GLY A 203 -13.43 7.97 3.10
CA GLY A 203 -12.72 6.69 3.25
C GLY A 203 -11.50 6.81 4.16
N TYR A 204 -10.69 7.84 3.96
CA TYR A 204 -9.54 8.10 4.84
C TYR A 204 -9.96 8.50 6.25
N ARG A 205 -11.04 9.25 6.41
CA ARG A 205 -11.57 9.58 7.75
C ARG A 205 -12.00 8.32 8.49
N LEU A 206 -12.76 7.44 7.85
CA LEU A 206 -13.15 6.14 8.42
C LEU A 206 -11.92 5.31 8.83
N ALA A 207 -10.93 5.19 7.94
CA ALA A 207 -9.71 4.47 8.26
C ALA A 207 -8.98 5.07 9.48
N ALA A 208 -8.88 6.40 9.56
CA ALA A 208 -8.26 7.08 10.68
C ALA A 208 -9.01 6.83 12.01
N ASP A 209 -10.35 6.86 11.98
CA ASP A 209 -11.18 6.61 13.16
C ASP A 209 -10.97 5.17 13.69
N LEU A 210 -10.95 4.17 12.80
CA LEU A 210 -10.70 2.78 13.17
C LEU A 210 -9.29 2.57 13.71
N ILE A 211 -8.28 3.20 13.11
CA ILE A 211 -6.90 3.16 13.61
C ILE A 211 -6.85 3.76 15.01
N HIS A 212 -7.49 4.91 15.22
CA HIS A 212 -7.54 5.56 16.52
C HIS A 212 -8.17 4.63 17.57
N GLN A 213 -9.32 4.04 17.27
CA GLN A 213 -9.98 3.07 18.16
C GLN A 213 -9.08 1.87 18.50
N ALA A 214 -8.45 1.25 17.50
CA ALA A 214 -7.55 0.11 17.71
C ALA A 214 -6.37 0.46 18.64
N THR A 215 -5.87 1.71 18.56
CA THR A 215 -4.79 2.17 19.44
C THR A 215 -5.23 2.44 20.87
N MET A 216 -6.49 2.85 21.08
CA MET A 216 -7.07 3.11 22.40
C MET A 216 -7.42 1.81 23.14
N THR A 217 -8.09 0.85 22.48
CA THR A 217 -8.48 -0.44 23.09
C THR A 217 -7.27 -1.23 23.59
N THR A 218 -6.14 -1.15 22.88
CA THR A 218 -4.89 -1.81 23.27
C THR A 218 -4.26 -1.16 24.52
N ALA A 219 -4.51 0.12 24.78
CA ALA A 219 -3.99 0.81 25.96
C ALA A 219 -4.72 0.41 27.25
N ALA A 220 -6.00 0.08 27.18
CA ALA A 220 -6.82 -0.29 28.35
C ALA A 220 -6.53 -1.72 28.86
N ASN A 221 -5.99 -2.60 28.03
CA ASN A 221 -5.73 -4.02 28.37
C ASN A 221 -4.28 -4.30 28.79
N GLN A 222 -3.45 -3.29 29.09
CA GLN A 222 -2.14 -3.54 29.69
C GLN A 222 -2.30 -3.68 31.22
N PRO A 223 -2.06 -4.87 31.80
CA PRO A 223 -2.02 -5.02 33.25
C PRO A 223 -0.92 -4.12 33.82
N GLY A 224 -1.25 -3.44 34.93
CA GLY A 224 -0.53 -2.28 35.47
C GLY A 224 0.98 -2.36 35.35
N ARG A 225 1.57 -1.33 34.74
CA ARG A 225 2.95 -0.97 35.08
C ARG A 225 2.95 -0.67 36.58
N PRO A 226 3.79 -1.31 37.39
CA PRO A 226 3.99 -0.87 38.76
C PRO A 226 4.43 0.59 38.72
N ASN A 227 3.79 1.43 39.52
CA ASN A 227 4.22 2.81 39.72
C ASN A 227 5.65 2.76 40.29
N GLU A 228 6.62 3.23 39.52
CA GLU A 228 7.93 3.66 40.03
C GLU A 228 7.86 5.11 40.47
#